data_AF-A0A016U8D6-F1
#
_entry.id   AF-A0A016U8D6-F1
#
_cell.length_a   1.000
_cell.length_b   1.000
_cell.length_c   1.000
_cell.angle_alpha   90.00
_cell.angle_beta   90.00
_cell.angle_gamma   90.00
#
_symmetry.space_group_name_H-M   'P 1'
#
loop_
_entity.id
_entity.type
_entity.pdbx_description
1 polymer ?
#
loop_
_entity_poly.entity_id
_entity_poly.type
_entity_poly.pdbx_seq_one_letter_code
_entity_poly.pdbx_strand_id
1 'polypeptide(L)'
;MVLPCTRNDYGDVEVRTERLSKTLKTKGFFAELQKSLDQWSAEGVKGILFRIALKDASLVPILAAHGFHYHEVNAGQVTMARWLLGTPSGLTL
;
A
#
# COMPACT_ATOMS: atom_id res chain seq x y z
N MET A 1 -10.29 7.20 9.41
CA MET A 1 -9.65 6.01 9.99
C MET A 1 -8.37 5.80 9.17
N VAL A 2 -7.56 4.80 9.47
CA VAL A 2 -6.32 4.50 8.72
C VAL A 2 -6.51 3.13 8.08
N LEU A 3 -5.89 2.90 6.94
CA LEU A 3 -5.91 1.59 6.30
C LEU A 3 -5.31 0.54 7.25
N PRO A 4 -6.01 -0.59 7.47
CA PRO A 4 -5.44 -1.71 8.22
C PRO A 4 -4.12 -2.16 7.61
N CYS A 5 -3.03 -2.05 8.39
CA CYS A 5 -1.69 -2.38 7.96
C CYS A 5 -0.96 -3.24 9.00
N THR A 6 0.07 -3.97 8.55
CA THR A 6 1.03 -4.65 9.42
C THR A 6 2.38 -3.94 9.28
N ARG A 7 3.05 -3.63 10.38
CA ARG A 7 4.43 -3.12 10.36
C ARG A 7 5.41 -4.29 10.31
N ASN A 8 6.44 -4.18 9.49
CA ASN A 8 7.55 -5.13 9.49
C ASN A 8 8.73 -4.60 10.33
N ASP A 9 9.71 -5.45 10.62
CA ASP A 9 10.89 -5.11 11.43
C ASP A 9 11.80 -4.07 10.77
N TYR A 10 11.63 -3.82 9.47
CA TYR A 10 12.41 -2.84 8.70
C TYR A 10 11.86 -1.41 8.81
N GLY A 11 10.66 -1.25 9.37
CA GLY A 11 9.96 0.03 9.48
C GLY A 11 9.06 0.35 8.28
N ASP A 12 8.71 -0.66 7.48
CA ASP A 12 7.75 -0.56 6.39
C ASP A 12 6.36 -0.99 6.87
N VAL A 13 5.33 -0.55 6.15
CA VAL A 13 3.94 -0.95 6.38
C VAL A 13 3.42 -1.75 5.19
N GLU A 14 2.68 -2.83 5.49
CA GLU A 14 2.05 -3.69 4.50
C GLU A 14 0.53 -3.64 4.63
N VAL A 15 -0.15 -3.30 3.54
CA VAL A 15 -1.62 -3.34 3.40
C VAL A 15 -2.01 -4.47 2.46
N ARG A 16 -2.89 -5.35 2.93
CA ARG A 16 -3.45 -6.44 2.12
C ARG A 16 -4.88 -6.10 1.71
N THR A 17 -5.14 -5.99 0.41
CA THR A 17 -6.48 -5.59 -0.07
C THR A 17 -7.55 -6.59 0.32
N GLU A 18 -7.22 -7.87 0.46
CA GLU A 18 -8.14 -8.92 0.91
C GLU A 18 -8.73 -8.66 2.30
N ARG A 19 -8.02 -7.91 3.16
CA ARG A 19 -8.46 -7.55 4.52
C ARG A 19 -9.33 -6.29 4.54
N LEU A 20 -9.45 -5.58 3.42
CA LEU A 20 -10.27 -4.37 3.32
C LEU A 20 -11.72 -4.75 3.04
N SER A 21 -12.66 -4.01 3.64
CA SER A 21 -14.09 -4.22 3.37
C SER A 21 -14.45 -3.79 1.94
N LYS A 22 -15.48 -4.41 1.35
CA LYS A 22 -15.97 -4.06 0.01
C LYS A 22 -16.36 -2.58 -0.10
N THR A 23 -16.99 -2.03 0.94
CA THR A 23 -17.38 -0.62 1.01
C THR A 23 -16.18 0.31 1.00
N LEU A 24 -15.12 -0.04 1.75
CA LEU A 24 -13.88 0.73 1.76
C LEU A 24 -13.25 0.77 0.36
N LYS A 25 -13.12 -0.38 -0.30
CA LYS A 25 -12.53 -0.48 -1.66
C LYS A 25 -13.27 0.34 -2.71
N THR A 26 -14.58 0.48 -2.58
CA THR A 26 -15.44 1.08 -3.61
C THR A 26 -15.73 2.56 -3.38
N LYS A 27 -15.81 3.02 -2.13
CA LYS A 27 -16.24 4.40 -1.81
C LYS A 27 -15.29 5.17 -0.90
N GLY A 28 -14.47 4.48 -0.10
CA GLY A 28 -13.66 5.11 0.95
C GLY A 28 -12.16 5.11 0.69
N PHE A 29 -11.69 4.35 -0.29
CA PHE A 29 -10.27 4.00 -0.40
C PHE A 29 -9.38 5.22 -0.57
N PHE A 30 -9.72 6.16 -1.44
CA PHE A 30 -8.94 7.37 -1.66
C PHE A 30 -8.78 8.22 -0.39
N ALA A 31 -9.90 8.51 0.29
CA ALA A 31 -9.88 9.36 1.48
C ALA A 31 -9.09 8.72 2.62
N GLU A 32 -9.18 7.41 2.77
CA GLU A 32 -8.45 6.68 3.81
C GLU A 32 -6.99 6.44 3.41
N LEU A 33 -6.68 6.27 2.12
CA LEU A 33 -5.31 6.25 1.60
C LEU A 33 -4.59 7.56 1.93
N GLN A 34 -5.20 8.71 1.63
CA GLN A 34 -4.57 10.01 1.91
C GLN A 34 -4.27 10.17 3.40
N LYS A 35 -5.24 9.91 4.28
CA LYS A 35 -5.03 9.95 5.74
C LYS A 35 -3.93 8.99 6.20
N SER A 36 -3.87 7.79 5.59
CA SER A 36 -2.86 6.81 5.94
C SER A 36 -1.47 7.25 5.51
N LEU A 37 -1.33 7.86 4.33
CA LEU A 37 -0.06 8.42 3.86
C LEU A 37 0.45 9.53 4.78
N ASP A 38 -0.43 10.45 5.18
CA ASP A 38 -0.09 11.54 6.09
C ASP A 38 0.38 11.00 7.45
N GLN A 39 -0.35 10.01 7.99
CA GLN A 39 0.01 9.37 9.25
C GLN A 39 1.32 8.58 9.17
N TRP A 40 1.49 7.73 8.16
CA TRP A 40 2.71 6.93 8.00
C TRP A 40 3.94 7.82 7.79
N SER A 41 3.78 8.94 7.09
CA SER A 41 4.83 9.94 6.96
C SER A 41 5.19 10.55 8.32
N ALA A 42 4.20 10.91 9.14
CA ALA A 42 4.44 11.45 10.49
C ALA A 42 5.07 10.42 11.45
N GLU A 43 4.76 9.14 11.26
CA GLU A 43 5.29 8.03 12.05
C GLU A 43 6.67 7.52 11.58
N GLY A 44 7.27 8.16 10.56
CA GLY A 44 8.60 7.79 10.06
C GLY A 44 8.64 6.44 9.34
N VAL A 45 7.52 6.01 8.74
CA VAL A 45 7.48 4.79 7.92
C VAL A 45 8.41 4.95 6.71
N LYS A 46 9.18 3.91 6.40
CA LYS A 46 10.19 3.96 5.33
C LYS A 46 9.63 3.55 3.98
N GLY A 47 8.88 2.46 3.95
CA GLY A 47 8.23 1.90 2.77
C GLY A 47 6.78 1.53 3.02
N ILE A 48 5.97 1.60 1.97
CA ILE A 48 4.57 1.23 1.99
C ILE A 48 4.36 0.19 0.90
N LEU A 49 3.88 -1.00 1.27
CA LEU A 49 3.61 -2.10 0.35
C LEU A 49 2.12 -2.39 0.34
N PHE A 50 1.52 -2.38 -0.85
CA PHE A 50 0.15 -2.82 -1.10
C PHE A 50 0.16 -4.17 -1.80
N ARG A 51 -0.30 -5.21 -1.11
CA ARG A 51 -0.58 -6.52 -1.70
C ARG A 51 -2.02 -6.55 -2.21
N ILE A 52 -2.17 -6.45 -3.52
CA ILE A 52 -3.44 -6.28 -4.23
C ILE A 52 -3.85 -7.60 -4.86
N ALA A 53 -4.87 -8.25 -4.30
CA ALA A 53 -5.46 -9.43 -4.94
C ALA A 53 -6.07 -9.06 -6.29
N LEU A 54 -6.05 -9.98 -7.26
CA LEU A 54 -6.53 -9.76 -8.63
C LEU A 54 -7.97 -9.21 -8.68
N LYS A 55 -8.85 -9.69 -7.79
CA LYS A 55 -10.24 -9.21 -7.64
C LYS A 55 -10.37 -7.75 -7.21
N ASP A 56 -9.31 -7.17 -6.66
CA ASP A 56 -9.21 -5.80 -6.18
C ASP A 56 -8.36 -4.92 -7.12
N ALA A 57 -8.12 -5.35 -8.36
CA ALA A 57 -7.28 -4.64 -9.33
C ALA A 57 -7.77 -3.22 -9.65
N SER A 58 -9.03 -2.88 -9.35
CA SER A 58 -9.54 -1.51 -9.45
C SER A 58 -8.80 -0.50 -8.55
N LEU A 59 -8.05 -0.96 -7.55
CA LEU A 59 -7.24 -0.11 -6.68
C LEU A 59 -5.87 0.24 -7.27
N VAL A 60 -5.40 -0.52 -8.27
CA VAL A 60 -4.11 -0.29 -8.96
C VAL A 60 -4.00 1.12 -9.55
N PRO A 61 -4.94 1.63 -10.37
CA PRO A 61 -4.81 2.97 -10.93
C PRO A 61 -4.82 4.07 -9.86
N ILE A 62 -5.53 3.85 -8.74
CA ILE A 62 -5.53 4.79 -7.62
C ILE A 62 -4.13 4.83 -7.00
N LEU A 63 -3.55 3.67 -6.67
CA LEU A 63 -2.21 3.59 -6.09
C LEU A 63 -1.15 4.16 -7.04
N ALA A 64 -1.24 3.88 -8.33
CA ALA A 64 -0.33 4.46 -9.34
C ALA A 64 -0.37 6.00 -9.34
N ALA A 65 -1.57 6.60 -9.24
CA ALA A 65 -1.72 8.05 -9.15
C ALA A 65 -1.11 8.66 -7.86
N HIS A 66 -0.94 7.85 -6.81
CA HIS A 66 -0.30 8.24 -5.56
C HIS A 66 1.17 7.85 -5.45
N GLY A 67 1.84 7.58 -6.58
CA GLY A 67 3.28 7.35 -6.63
C GLY A 67 3.72 5.96 -6.19
N PHE A 68 2.82 4.98 -6.22
CA PHE A 68 3.18 3.58 -6.03
C PHE A 68 3.62 2.97 -7.37
N HIS A 69 4.68 2.16 -7.32
CA HIS A 69 5.21 1.42 -8.46
C HIS A 69 5.02 -0.08 -8.26
N TYR A 70 4.96 -0.85 -9.35
CA TYR A 70 4.98 -2.31 -9.25
C TYR A 70 6.29 -2.78 -8.61
N HIS A 71 6.20 -3.76 -7.71
CA HIS A 71 7.34 -4.30 -6.97
C HIS A 71 7.46 -5.83 -7.15
N GLU A 72 6.36 -6.56 -7.00
CA GLU A 72 6.32 -8.02 -7.14
C GLU A 72 5.01 -8.41 -7.83
N VAL A 73 5.02 -9.44 -8.69
CA VAL A 73 3.81 -9.94 -9.35
C VAL A 73 3.76 -11.45 -9.23
N ASN A 74 2.62 -11.96 -8.76
CA ASN A 74 2.28 -13.38 -8.69
C ASN A 74 0.96 -13.62 -9.44
N ALA A 75 0.64 -14.88 -9.76
CA ALA A 75 -0.50 -15.23 -10.63
C ALA A 75 -1.87 -14.68 -10.17
N GLY A 76 -2.05 -14.40 -8.86
CA GLY A 76 -3.30 -13.88 -8.30
C GLY A 76 -3.17 -12.56 -7.54
N GLN A 77 -1.99 -11.93 -7.54
CA GLN A 77 -1.72 -10.76 -6.72
C GLN A 77 -0.58 -9.92 -7.31
N VAL A 78 -0.70 -8.61 -7.20
CA VAL A 78 0.39 -7.68 -7.45
C VAL A 78 0.74 -6.92 -6.18
N THR A 79 2.02 -6.77 -5.90
CA THR A 79 2.53 -5.89 -4.86
C THR A 79 2.95 -4.57 -5.50
N MET A 80 2.39 -3.46 -5.00
CA MET A 80 2.84 -2.11 -5.36
C MET A 80 3.52 -1.46 -4.17
N ALA A 81 4.68 -0.85 -4.38
CA ALA A 81 5.49 -0.22 -3.34
C ALA A 81 5.64 1.29 -3.56
N ARG A 82 5.66 2.05 -2.47
CA ARG A 82 6.08 3.45 -2.42
C ARG A 82 7.10 3.63 -1.30
N TRP A 83 8.27 4.13 -1.66
CA TRP A 83 9.34 4.43 -0.72
C TRP A 83 9.29 5.91 -0.33
N LEU A 84 9.24 6.21 0.96
CA LEU A 84 9.13 7.59 1.47
C LEU A 84 10.48 8.26 1.68
N LEU A 85 11.56 7.48 1.89
CA LEU A 85 12.91 7.99 2.15
C LEU A 85 13.80 8.09 0.89
N GLY A 86 13.22 8.07 -0.32
CA GLY A 86 13.97 8.22 -1.58
C GLY A 86 14.82 7.02 -2.00
N THR A 87 15.13 6.10 -1.09
CA THR A 87 15.77 4.81 -1.35
C THR A 87 14.85 3.66 -0.95
N PRO A 88 14.76 2.58 -1.77
CA PRO A 88 14.13 1.34 -1.34
C PRO A 88 14.71 0.87 -0.01
N SER A 89 13.86 0.45 0.95
CA SER A 89 14.38 -0.41 2.02
C SER A 89 14.96 -1.65 1.35
N GLY A 90 16.04 -2.24 1.88
CA GLY A 90 16.89 -3.23 1.21
C GLY A 90 16.24 -4.55 0.73
N LEU A 91 14.91 -4.61 0.63
CA LEU A 91 14.10 -5.65 -0.01
C LEU A 91 14.04 -5.46 -1.55
N THR A 92 15.16 -5.12 -2.19
CA THR A 92 15.35 -5.36 -3.63
C THR A 92 16.30 -6.52 -3.80
N LEU A 93 15.79 -7.74 -3.60
CA LEU A 93 16.29 -8.98 -4.19
C LEU A 93 15.13 -9.95 -4.36
#